data_AF-A0A0P8UZY7-F1
#
_entry.id   AF-A0A0P8UZY7-F1
#
_cell.length_a   1.000
_cell.length_b   1.000
_cell.length_c   1.000
_cell.angle_alpha   90.00
_cell.angle_beta   90.00
_cell.angle_gamma   90.00
#
_symmetry.space_group_name_H-M   'P 1'
#
loop_
_entity.id
_entity.type
_entity.pdbx_description
1 polymer ?
#
loop_
_entity_poly.entity_id
_entity_poly.type
_entity_poly.pdbx_seq_one_letter_code
_entity_poly.pdbx_strand_id
1 'polypeptide(L)' 'MALTKSVINEFKELYSLYMAFLVVFIGFFTYFVDGVYLRAKGNMKESSLAKIIGIIYIIGGPLFYVLIRIL' A
#
# COMPACT_ATOMS: atom_id res chain seq x y z
N MET A 1 -22.07 -17.57 -3.89
CA MET A 1 -20.94 -17.76 -4.83
C MET A 1 -20.93 -16.76 -5.98
N ALA A 2 -22.09 -16.31 -6.51
CA ALA A 2 -22.14 -15.28 -7.55
C ALA A 2 -21.73 -13.87 -7.06
N LEU A 3 -22.19 -13.47 -5.86
CA LEU A 3 -21.89 -12.16 -5.28
C LEU A 3 -20.39 -11.95 -5.03
N THR A 4 -19.70 -12.95 -4.46
CA THR A 4 -18.26 -12.88 -4.18
C THR A 4 -17.42 -12.76 -5.45
N LYS A 5 -17.78 -13.47 -6.53
CA LYS A 5 -17.11 -13.31 -7.83
C LYS A 5 -17.35 -11.92 -8.44
N SER A 6 -18.56 -11.38 -8.31
CA SER A 6 -18.89 -10.03 -8.77
C SER A 6 -18.02 -8.98 -8.08
N VAL A 7 -17.89 -9.05 -6.76
CA VAL A 7 -17.08 -8.11 -5.97
C VAL A 7 -15.60 -8.22 -6.36
N ILE A 8 -15.05 -9.43 -6.51
CA ILE A 8 -13.64 -9.61 -6.90
C ILE A 8 -13.36 -9.01 -8.28
N ASN A 9 -14.26 -9.16 -9.25
CA ASN A 9 -14.09 -8.59 -10.59
C ASN A 9 -14.09 -7.06 -10.57
N GLU A 10 -14.99 -6.43 -9.80
CA GLU A 10 -15.00 -4.97 -9.62
C GLU A 10 -13.66 -4.48 -9.05
N PHE A 11 -13.13 -5.15 -8.02
CA PHE A 11 -11.83 -4.79 -7.46
C PHE A 11 -10.66 -5.01 -8.44
N LYS A 12 -10.71 -6.04 -9.30
CA LYS A 12 -9.70 -6.25 -10.35
C LYS A 12 -9.66 -5.11 -11.36
N GLU A 13 -10.81 -4.54 -11.70
CA GLU A 13 -10.91 -3.42 -12.63
C GLU A 13 -10.42 -2.11 -11.99
N LEU A 14 -10.80 -1.86 -10.72
CA LEU A 14 -10.39 -0.67 -9.98
C LEU A 14 -8.89 -0.69 -9.66
N TYR A 15 -8.34 -1.84 -9.25
CA TYR A 15 -6.94 -1.96 -8.82
C TYR A 15 -6.02 -2.27 -10.01
N SER A 16 -5.89 -1.28 -10.89
CA SER A 16 -4.99 -1.35 -12.06
C SER A 16 -3.52 -1.41 -11.67
N LEU A 17 -2.66 -1.78 -12.63
CA LEU A 17 -1.21 -1.75 -12.44
C LEU A 17 -0.70 -0.34 -12.07
N TYR A 18 -1.31 0.71 -12.64
CA TYR A 18 -1.02 2.09 -12.26
C TYR A 18 -1.34 2.36 -10.79
N MET A 19 -2.44 1.80 -10.28
CA MET A 19 -2.82 1.95 -8.89
C MET A 19 -1.85 1.23 -7.95
N ALA A 20 -1.35 0.06 -8.36
CA ALA A 20 -0.30 -0.65 -7.63
C ALA A 20 1.01 0.17 -7.56
N PHE A 21 1.44 0.76 -8.68
CA PHE A 21 2.61 1.65 -8.69
C PHE A 21 2.41 2.89 -7.83
N LEU A 22 1.22 3.50 -7.85
CA LEU A 22 0.89 4.64 -7.00
C LEU A 22 0.99 4.28 -5.52
N VAL A 23 0.45 3.12 -5.12
CA VAL A 23 0.55 2.63 -3.73
C VAL A 23 2.00 2.41 -3.31
N VAL A 24 2.82 1.82 -4.19
CA VAL A 24 4.27 1.66 -3.92
C VAL A 24 4.94 3.03 -3.76
N PHE A 25 4.62 3.99 -4.61
CA PHE A 25 5.17 5.35 -4.53
C PHE A 25 4.78 6.05 -3.22
N ILE A 26 3.51 5.95 -2.82
CA ILE A 26 3.03 6.43 -1.51
C ILE A 26 3.81 5.74 -0.39
N GLY A 27 4.01 4.42 -0.48
CA GLY A 27 4.77 3.66 0.49
C GLY A 27 6.22 4.14 0.66
N PHE A 28 6.90 4.42 -0.45
CA PHE A 28 8.23 5.03 -0.43
C PHE A 28 8.21 6.42 0.21
N PHE A 29 7.23 7.25 -0.14
CA PHE A 29 7.10 8.60 0.42
C PHE A 29 6.85 8.55 1.93
N THR A 30 5.93 7.70 2.40
CA THR A 30 5.64 7.54 3.83
C THR A 30 6.85 6.98 4.60
N TYR A 31 7.60 6.05 4.00
CA TYR A 31 8.79 5.50 4.64
C TYR A 31 9.93 6.51 4.77
N PHE A 32 10.28 7.17 3.65
CA PHE A 32 11.48 8.01 3.55
C PHE A 32 11.23 9.47 3.88
N VAL A 33 10.06 10.01 3.57
CA VAL A 33 9.73 11.41 3.82
C VAL A 33 9.04 11.55 5.16
N ASP A 34 7.85 10.96 5.33
CA ASP A 34 7.06 11.12 6.56
C ASP A 34 7.80 10.52 7.77
N GLY A 35 8.33 9.31 7.61
CA GLY A 35 9.10 8.63 8.64
C GLY A 35 10.32 9.43 9.10
N VAL A 36 11.06 10.05 8.18
CA VAL A 36 12.23 10.88 8.53
C VAL A 36 11.81 12.22 9.13
N TYR A 37 10.78 12.85 8.56
CA TYR A 37 10.24 14.12 9.06
C TYR A 37 9.73 14.00 10.50
N LEU A 38 8.97 12.95 10.82
CA LEU A 38 8.48 12.68 12.17
C LEU A 38 9.64 12.43 13.14
N ARG A 39 10.68 11.70 12.71
CA ARG A 39 11.89 11.48 13.51
C ARG A 39 12.61 12.78 13.81
N ALA A 40 12.76 13.64 12.81
CA ALA A 40 13.42 14.94 12.96
C ALA A 40 12.68 15.87 13.93
N LYS A 41 11.36 15.69 14.09
CA LYS A 41 10.53 16.38 15.10
C LYS A 41 10.55 15.75 16.49
N GLY A 42 11.28 14.65 16.70
CA GLY A 42 11.31 13.92 17.97
C GLY A 42 10.14 12.94 18.17
N ASN A 43 9.26 12.80 17.18
CA ASN A 43 8.10 11.90 17.22
C ASN A 43 8.52 10.48 16.82
N MET A 44 9.25 9.81 17.72
CA MET A 44 9.88 8.51 17.45
C MET A 44 8.88 7.37 17.22
N LYS A 45 7.74 7.39 17.93
CA LYS A 45 6.71 6.35 17.80
C LYS A 45 5.98 6.45 16.46
N GLU A 46 5.61 7.66 16.09
CA GLU A 46 4.93 8.01 14.86
C GLU A 46 5.84 7.77 13.66
N SER A 47 7.14 8.08 13.78
CA SER A 47 8.16 7.75 12.78
C SER A 47 8.23 6.24 12.52
N SER A 48 8.23 5.43 13.59
CA SER A 48 8.25 3.97 13.46
C SER A 48 6.99 3.45 12.77
N LEU A 49 5.82 3.97 13.15
CA LEU A 49 4.55 3.64 12.52
C LEU A 49 4.53 4.01 11.03
N ALA A 50 4.98 5.21 10.67
CA ALA A 50 5.07 5.65 9.28
C ALA A 50 5.97 4.72 8.46
N LYS A 51 7.10 4.29 9.00
CA LYS A 51 7.97 3.31 8.34
C LYS A 51 7.32 1.94 8.17
N ILE A 52 6.62 1.44 9.19
CA ILE A 52 5.89 0.17 9.09
C ILE A 52 4.80 0.26 8.02
N ILE A 53 4.00 1.32 8.02
CA ILE A 53 2.95 1.58 7.01
C ILE A 53 3.56 1.68 5.61
N GLY A 54 4.68 2.40 5.47
CA GLY A 54 5.41 2.50 4.20
C GLY A 54 5.84 1.14 3.66
N ILE A 55 6.39 0.26 4.50
CA ILE A 55 6.74 -1.12 4.11
C ILE A 55 5.50 -1.91 3.67
N ILE A 56 4.39 -1.79 4.41
CA ILE A 56 3.13 -2.45 4.06
C ILE A 56 2.64 -2.00 2.69
N TYR A 57 2.78 -0.72 2.33
CA TYR A 57 2.41 -0.25 1.00
C TYR A 57 3.38 -0.71 -0.10
N ILE A 58 4.70 -0.67 0.16
CA ILE A 58 5.72 -1.10 -0.80
C ILE A 58 5.59 -2.58 -1.14
N ILE A 59 5.35 -3.44 -0.15
CA ILE A 59 5.26 -4.90 -0.34
C ILE A 59 3.82 -5.34 -0.57
N GLY A 60 2.90 -4.84 0.25
CA GLY A 60 1.50 -5.24 0.23
C GLY A 60 0.73 -4.76 -0.99
N GLY A 61 1.06 -3.58 -1.56
CA GLY A 61 0.43 -3.11 -2.79
C GLY A 61 0.65 -4.06 -3.98
N PRO A 62 1.91 -4.37 -4.34
CA PRO A 62 2.22 -5.35 -5.38
C PRO A 62 1.68 -6.75 -5.07
N LEU A 63 1.81 -7.20 -3.82
CA LEU A 63 1.29 -8.51 -3.41
C LEU A 63 -0.23 -8.58 -3.60
N PHE A 64 -0.96 -7.54 -3.22
CA PHE A 64 -2.41 -7.45 -3.39
C PHE A 64 -2.81 -7.45 -4.87
N TYR A 65 -2.08 -6.72 -5.72
CA TYR A 65 -2.30 -6.75 -7.17
C TYR A 65 -2.15 -8.16 -7.77
N VAL A 66 -1.11 -8.90 -7.34
CA VAL A 66 -0.90 -10.27 -7.80
C VAL A 66 -1.99 -11.20 -7.27
N LEU A 67 -2.31 -11.12 -5.99
CA LEU A 67 -3.35 -11.96 -5.36
C LEU A 67 -4.69 -11.77 -6.04
N ILE A 68 -5.09 -10.53 -6.31
CA ILE A 68 -6.40 -10.25 -6.91
C ILE A 68 -6.47 -10.71 -8.37
N ARG A 69 -5.36 -10.75 -9.10
CA ARG A 69 -5.31 -11.26 -10.48
C ARG A 69 -5.41 -12.78 -10.54
N ILE A 70 -4.95 -13.49 -9.50
CA ILE A 70 -4.95 -14.95 -9.43
C ILE A 70 -6.32 -15.50 -8.97
N LEU A 71 -6.98 -14.82 -8.03
CA LEU A 71 -8.33 -15.15 -7.54
C LEU A 71 -9.41 -14.94 -8.60
#